data_AF-A0A090WLB0-F1
#
_entry.id   AF-A0A090WLB0-F1
#
_cell.length_a   1.000
_cell.length_b   1.000
_cell.length_c   1.000
_cell.angle_alpha   90.00
_cell.angle_beta   90.00
_cell.angle_gamma   90.00
#
_symmetry.space_group_name_H-M   'P 1'
#
loop_
_entity.id
_entity.type
_entity.pdbx_description
1 polymer ?
#
loop_
_entity_poly.entity_id
_entity_poly.type
_entity_poly.pdbx_seq_one_letter_code
_entity_poly.pdbx_strand_id
1 'polypeptide(L)'
;MFDLTNDIRGFKNEGWEDYRKMLLNSYPQKDAEENFNHAAKQAYIAFAEALTAAAFEGVDTTPMEGFDADAVDQILGLREKGLRSAVLLPMGYRKDDADWLVNLVKVRKPMEDLVTVIE
;
A
#
# COMPACT_ATOMS: atom_id res chain seq x y z
N MET A 1 12.19 14.04 -0.77
CA MET A 1 11.36 14.35 0.41
C MET A 1 12.07 15.20 1.43
N PHE A 2 13.22 14.80 1.98
CA PHE A 2 13.93 15.61 2.99
C PHE A 2 14.30 17.03 2.50
N ASP A 3 14.86 17.14 1.28
CA ASP A 3 15.21 18.45 0.70
C ASP A 3 13.96 19.30 0.43
N LEU A 4 12.94 18.70 -0.18
CA LEU A 4 11.65 19.36 -0.39
C LEU A 4 11.03 19.89 0.92
N THR A 5 11.11 19.12 2.01
CA THR A 5 10.64 19.54 3.33
C THR A 5 11.42 20.76 3.83
N ASN A 6 12.75 20.76 3.67
CA ASN A 6 13.60 21.89 4.06
C ASN A 6 13.26 23.15 3.26
N ASP A 7 13.06 23.01 1.94
CA ASP A 7 12.73 24.12 1.04
C ASP A 7 11.37 24.74 1.39
N ILE A 8 10.34 23.91 1.61
CA ILE A 8 8.99 24.38 1.96
C ILE A 8 8.97 25.01 3.36
N ARG A 9 9.67 24.41 4.33
CA ARG A 9 9.66 24.90 5.72
C ARG A 9 10.64 26.04 5.96
N GLY A 10 11.51 26.34 5.00
CA GLY A 10 12.43 27.48 5.04
C GLY A 10 13.58 27.35 6.03
N PHE A 11 13.84 26.16 6.57
CA PHE A 11 14.97 25.92 7.46
C PHE A 11 15.52 24.50 7.30
N LYS A 12 16.81 24.36 7.59
CA LYS A 12 17.50 23.08 7.74
C LYS A 12 17.84 22.90 9.22
N ASN A 13 17.56 21.72 9.78
CA ASN A 13 17.87 21.39 11.17
C ASN A 13 18.80 20.17 11.19
N GLU A 14 19.81 20.19 12.05
CA GLU A 14 20.78 19.11 12.24
C GLU A 14 20.11 17.77 12.56
N GLY A 15 19.14 17.75 13.48
CA GLY A 15 18.40 16.52 13.82
C GLY A 15 17.61 15.95 12.65
N TRP A 16 17.17 16.78 11.70
CA TRP A 16 16.50 16.31 10.49
C TRP A 16 17.48 15.63 9.53
N GLU A 17 18.68 16.18 9.38
CA GLU A 17 19.73 15.58 8.57
C GLU A 17 20.34 14.32 9.24
N ASP A 18 20.42 14.29 10.56
CA ASP A 18 20.86 13.10 11.30
C ASP A 18 19.84 11.97 11.18
N TYR A 19 18.55 12.29 11.24
CA TYR A 19 17.50 11.31 10.95
C TYR A 19 17.59 10.80 9.51
N ARG A 20 17.82 11.67 8.52
CA ARG A 20 18.08 11.26 7.12
C ARG A 20 19.24 10.27 7.04
N LYS A 21 20.38 10.60 7.67
CA LYS A 21 21.58 9.74 7.68
C LYS A 21 21.30 8.40 8.36
N MET A 22 20.56 8.39 9.47
CA MET A 22 20.15 7.17 10.15
C MET A 22 19.37 6.24 9.21
N LEU A 23 18.41 6.78 8.45
CA LEU A 23 17.65 5.98 7.48
C LEU A 23 18.53 5.46 6.34
N LEU A 24 19.42 6.30 5.79
CA LEU A 24 20.34 5.95 4.70
C LEU A 24 21.38 4.91 5.12
N ASN A 25 21.76 4.87 6.39
CA ASN A 25 22.67 3.87 6.93
C ASN A 25 21.99 2.53 7.26
N SER A 26 20.64 2.50 7.28
CA SER A 26 19.87 1.31 7.68
C SER A 26 19.19 0.64 6.48
N TYR A 27 18.28 1.33 5.80
CA TYR A 27 17.43 0.72 4.77
C TYR A 27 18.22 0.22 3.54
N PRO A 28 19.12 1.00 2.92
CA PRO A 28 19.85 0.53 1.74
C PRO A 28 20.76 -0.69 1.99
N GLN A 29 21.09 -0.98 3.26
CA GLN A 29 21.97 -2.08 3.64
C GLN A 29 21.21 -3.40 3.84
N LYS A 30 19.88 -3.36 3.92
CA LYS A 30 19.05 -4.56 4.04
C LYS A 30 19.00 -5.33 2.73
N ASP A 31 18.69 -6.62 2.83
CA ASP A 31 18.44 -7.47 1.67
C ASP A 31 17.33 -6.88 0.79
N ALA A 32 17.44 -7.05 -0.53
CA ALA A 32 16.50 -6.48 -1.48
C ALA A 32 15.07 -7.00 -1.27
N GLU A 33 14.90 -8.26 -0.90
CA GLU A 33 13.60 -8.86 -0.61
C GLU A 33 13.05 -8.36 0.73
N GLU A 34 13.88 -8.21 1.75
CA GLU A 34 13.46 -7.60 3.02
C GLU A 34 12.97 -6.15 2.81
N ASN A 35 13.73 -5.36 2.05
CA ASN A 35 13.36 -3.99 1.70
C ASN A 35 12.06 -3.93 0.89
N PHE A 36 11.92 -4.80 -0.11
CA PHE A 36 10.68 -4.90 -0.88
C PHE A 36 9.48 -5.20 0.02
N ASN A 37 9.59 -6.19 0.90
CA ASN A 37 8.52 -6.54 1.83
C ASN A 37 8.16 -5.38 2.77
N HIS A 38 9.15 -4.62 3.24
CA HIS A 38 8.91 -3.43 4.04
C HIS A 38 8.17 -2.34 3.25
N ALA A 39 8.61 -2.06 2.01
CA ALA A 39 7.98 -1.07 1.13
C ALA A 39 6.56 -1.50 0.72
N ALA A 40 6.34 -2.78 0.42
CA ALA A 40 5.04 -3.34 0.10
C ALA A 40 4.05 -3.07 1.24
N LYS A 41 4.43 -3.33 2.50
CA LYS A 41 3.56 -3.01 3.67
C LYS A 41 3.12 -1.55 3.71
N GLN A 42 3.95 -0.60 3.27
CA GLN A 42 3.53 0.81 3.17
C GLN A 42 2.52 1.02 2.04
N ALA A 43 2.68 0.32 0.91
CA ALA A 43 1.70 0.33 -0.17
C ALA A 43 0.34 -0.24 0.27
N TYR A 44 0.32 -1.29 1.12
CA TYR A 44 -0.93 -1.83 1.68
C TYR A 44 -1.71 -0.82 2.53
N ILE A 45 -1.03 0.10 3.22
CA ILE A 45 -1.70 1.17 3.99
C ILE A 45 -2.45 2.10 3.03
N ALA A 46 -1.77 2.59 2.00
CA ALA A 46 -2.38 3.44 0.97
C ALA A 46 -3.50 2.71 0.22
N PHE A 47 -3.34 1.40 -0.01
CA PHE A 47 -4.32 0.54 -0.65
C PHE A 47 -5.60 0.40 0.18
N ALA A 48 -5.48 0.18 1.49
CA ALA A 48 -6.62 0.12 2.40
C ALA A 48 -7.39 1.46 2.46
N GLU A 49 -6.66 2.58 2.44
CA GLU A 49 -7.28 3.91 2.37
C GLU A 49 -8.03 4.10 1.04
N ALA A 50 -7.43 3.70 -0.09
CA ALA A 50 -8.07 3.77 -1.40
C ALA A 50 -9.36 2.94 -1.47
N LEU A 51 -9.37 1.72 -0.90
CA LEU A 51 -10.57 0.89 -0.78
C LEU A 51 -11.69 1.60 0.01
N THR A 52 -11.31 2.22 1.14
CA THR A 52 -12.25 2.91 2.03
C THR A 52 -12.83 4.15 1.35
N ALA A 53 -11.97 4.96 0.74
CA ALA A 53 -12.37 6.16 -0.01
C ALA A 53 -13.26 5.79 -1.20
N ALA A 54 -12.90 4.77 -1.99
CA ALA A 54 -13.73 4.33 -3.12
C ALA A 54 -15.13 3.89 -2.65
N ALA A 55 -15.22 3.12 -1.56
CA ALA A 55 -16.51 2.73 -1.01
C ALA A 55 -17.34 3.93 -0.53
N PHE A 56 -16.70 4.94 0.08
CA PHE A 56 -17.35 6.19 0.49
C PHE A 56 -17.90 6.97 -0.71
N GLU A 57 -17.16 7.02 -1.81
CA GLU A 57 -17.53 7.69 -3.06
C GLU A 57 -18.48 6.86 -3.94
N GLY A 58 -18.89 5.67 -3.51
CA GLY A 58 -19.76 4.78 -4.29
C GLY A 58 -19.09 4.15 -5.52
N VAL A 59 -17.76 4.04 -5.50
CA VAL A 59 -16.94 3.36 -6.51
C VAL A 59 -16.59 1.95 -6.04
N ASP A 60 -16.80 0.98 -6.91
CA ASP A 60 -16.56 -0.42 -6.61
C ASP A 60 -15.11 -0.78 -6.85
N THR A 61 -14.61 -1.69 -6.01
CA THR A 61 -13.22 -2.12 -6.03
C THR A 61 -13.10 -3.62 -5.80
N THR A 62 -12.05 -4.23 -6.34
CA THR A 62 -11.75 -5.66 -6.13
C THR A 62 -10.27 -5.85 -5.80
N PRO A 63 -9.86 -5.85 -4.52
CA PRO A 63 -8.45 -5.99 -4.19
C PRO A 63 -7.88 -7.33 -4.68
N MET A 64 -6.68 -7.33 -5.30
CA MET A 64 -6.06 -8.54 -5.86
C MET A 64 -4.60 -8.70 -5.48
N GLU A 65 -4.26 -9.90 -5.00
CA GLU A 65 -2.89 -10.44 -4.88
C GLU A 65 -2.63 -11.60 -5.86
N GLY A 66 -3.69 -12.24 -6.37
CA GLY A 66 -3.60 -13.41 -7.26
C GLY A 66 -3.30 -13.04 -8.71
N PHE A 67 -2.15 -12.41 -8.97
CA PHE A 67 -1.68 -12.06 -10.31
C PHE A 67 -0.22 -12.46 -10.51
N ASP A 68 0.21 -12.56 -11.77
CA ASP A 68 1.63 -12.77 -12.11
C ASP A 68 2.38 -11.43 -12.00
N ALA A 69 3.12 -11.26 -10.90
CA ALA A 69 3.86 -10.03 -10.62
C ALA A 69 4.95 -9.75 -11.65
N ASP A 70 5.64 -10.78 -12.16
CA ASP A 70 6.70 -10.60 -13.15
C ASP A 70 6.13 -10.13 -14.49
N ALA A 71 4.98 -10.68 -14.90
CA ALA A 71 4.29 -10.22 -16.10
C ALA A 71 3.82 -8.76 -15.99
N VAL A 72 3.26 -8.36 -14.84
CA VAL A 72 2.84 -6.97 -14.60
C VAL A 72 4.04 -6.03 -14.57
N ASP A 73 5.11 -6.41 -13.87
CA ASP A 73 6.35 -5.65 -13.80
C ASP A 73 6.95 -5.44 -15.18
N GLN A 74 6.90 -6.45 -16.05
CA GLN A 74 7.37 -6.37 -17.43
C GLN A 74 6.51 -5.41 -18.27
N ILE A 75 5.18 -5.53 -18.21
CA ILE A 75 4.26 -4.65 -18.96
C ILE A 75 4.47 -3.17 -18.60
N LEU A 76 4.72 -2.88 -17.32
CA LEU A 76 4.84 -1.51 -16.80
C LEU A 76 6.30 -1.01 -16.72
N GLY A 77 7.27 -1.86 -17.04
CA GLY A 77 8.70 -1.57 -16.93
C GLY A 77 9.11 -1.19 -15.50
N LEU A 78 8.59 -1.89 -14.48
CA LEU A 78 8.79 -1.51 -13.08
C LEU A 78 10.22 -1.77 -12.61
N ARG A 79 10.81 -2.90 -13.01
CA ARG A 79 12.17 -3.27 -12.58
C ARG A 79 13.22 -2.26 -13.03
N GLU A 80 13.08 -1.69 -14.23
CA GLU A 80 13.96 -0.62 -14.74
C GLU A 80 13.88 0.67 -13.91
N LYS A 81 12.75 0.88 -13.22
CA LYS A 81 12.51 2.01 -12.31
C LYS A 81 12.90 1.68 -10.86
N GLY A 82 13.46 0.50 -10.60
CA GLY A 82 13.71 0.01 -9.24
C GLY A 82 12.43 -0.29 -8.45
N LEU A 83 11.33 -0.57 -9.15
CA LEU A 83 10.01 -0.87 -8.57
C LEU A 83 9.62 -2.33 -8.84
N ARG A 84 8.65 -2.80 -8.07
CA ARG A 84 7.98 -4.10 -8.19
C ARG A 84 6.50 -3.91 -7.86
N SER A 85 5.64 -4.68 -8.50
CA SER A 85 4.22 -4.75 -8.16
C SER A 85 4.02 -5.46 -6.81
N ALA A 86 3.06 -4.98 -6.03
CA ALA A 86 2.73 -5.52 -4.71
C ALA A 86 1.26 -5.95 -4.63
N VAL A 87 0.34 -5.08 -5.09
CA VAL A 87 -1.11 -5.29 -5.10
C VAL A 87 -1.72 -4.62 -6.31
N LEU A 88 -2.89 -5.09 -6.75
CA LEU A 88 -3.69 -4.45 -7.80
C LEU A 88 -5.07 -4.08 -7.28
N LEU A 89 -5.57 -2.93 -7.74
CA LEU A 89 -6.89 -2.40 -7.42
C LEU A 89 -7.66 -2.03 -8.69
N PRO A 90 -8.40 -2.96 -9.31
CA PRO A 90 -9.46 -2.63 -10.26
C PRO A 90 -10.49 -1.75 -9.56
N MET A 91 -10.88 -0.68 -10.23
CA MET A 91 -11.88 0.28 -9.78
C MET A 91 -12.89 0.52 -10.89
N GLY A 92 -14.15 0.71 -10.53
CA GLY A 92 -15.19 1.04 -11.49
C GLY A 92 -16.59 0.91 -10.90
N TYR A 93 -17.55 0.60 -11.75
CA TYR A 93 -18.92 0.33 -11.35
C TYR A 93 -19.24 -1.12 -11.72
N ARG A 94 -19.74 -1.88 -10.75
CA ARG A 94 -20.09 -3.28 -10.93
C ARG A 94 -21.21 -3.40 -11.98
N LYS A 95 -21.20 -4.53 -12.67
CA LYS A 95 -22.31 -4.93 -13.53
C LYS A 95 -23.20 -5.87 -12.71
N ASP A 96 -24.30 -5.36 -12.18
CA ASP A 96 -25.12 -6.05 -11.17
C ASP A 96 -25.62 -7.44 -11.60
N ASP A 97 -25.94 -7.63 -12.89
CA ASP A 97 -26.39 -8.92 -13.45
C ASP A 97 -25.26 -9.93 -13.67
N ALA A 98 -24.00 -9.51 -13.54
CA ALA A 98 -22.81 -10.35 -13.71
C ALA A 98 -21.97 -10.52 -12.44
N ASP A 99 -22.27 -9.77 -11.37
CA ASP A 99 -21.61 -9.88 -10.07
C ASP A 99 -22.45 -10.71 -9.09
N TRP A 100 -22.17 -12.01 -9.03
CA TRP A 100 -22.87 -12.92 -8.13
C TRP A 100 -22.56 -12.69 -6.64
N LEU A 101 -21.56 -11.86 -6.30
CA LEU A 101 -21.21 -11.53 -4.92
C LEU A 101 -22.04 -10.35 -4.37
N VAL A 102 -22.66 -9.53 -5.23
CA VAL A 102 -23.29 -8.26 -4.84
C VAL A 102 -24.36 -8.39 -3.75
N ASN A 103 -25.12 -9.49 -3.78
CA ASN A 103 -26.23 -9.73 -2.86
C ASN A 103 -25.86 -10.65 -1.68
N LEU A 104 -24.61 -11.10 -1.59
CA LEU A 104 -24.18 -11.97 -0.51
C LEU A 104 -23.91 -11.18 0.77
N VAL A 105 -24.32 -11.75 1.91
CA VAL A 105 -24.09 -11.15 3.21
C VAL A 105 -22.58 -11.13 3.51
N LYS A 106 -22.09 -9.98 3.97
CA LYS A 106 -20.70 -9.82 4.40
C LYS A 106 -20.46 -10.61 5.69
N VAL A 107 -19.51 -11.54 5.66
CA VAL A 107 -19.15 -12.39 6.81
C VAL A 107 -17.82 -11.93 7.41
N ARG A 108 -17.74 -11.85 8.75
CA ARG A 108 -16.52 -11.53 9.52
C ARG A 108 -16.48 -12.43 10.77
N LYS A 109 -15.28 -12.61 11.33
CA LYS A 109 -15.14 -13.26 12.64
C LYS A 109 -15.89 -12.46 13.72
N PRO A 110 -16.50 -13.11 14.72
CA PRO A 110 -17.04 -12.44 15.91
C PRO A 110 -15.99 -11.55 16.58
N MET A 111 -16.45 -10.48 17.25
CA MET A 111 -15.55 -9.52 17.91
C MET A 111 -14.72 -10.19 19.02
N GLU A 112 -15.34 -11.09 19.78
CA GLU A 112 -14.70 -11.85 20.86
C GLU A 112 -13.52 -12.73 20.40
N ASP A 113 -13.55 -13.18 19.14
CA ASP A 113 -12.46 -13.95 18.54
C ASP A 113 -11.34 -13.07 17.94
N LEU A 114 -11.65 -11.79 17.67
CA LEU A 114 -10.74 -10.88 16.97
C LEU A 114 -10.03 -9.89 17.90
N VAL A 115 -10.66 -9.49 19.00
CA VAL A 115 -10.20 -8.40 19.86
C VAL A 115 -10.07 -8.86 21.30
N THR A 116 -8.89 -8.64 21.88
CA THR A 116 -8.64 -8.78 23.33
C THR A 116 -8.59 -7.39 23.96
N VAL A 117 -9.51 -7.10 24.88
CA VAL A 117 -9.51 -5.87 25.67
C VAL A 117 -8.74 -6.11 26.97
N ILE A 118 -7.83 -5.21 27.32
CA ILE A 118 -7.02 -5.26 28.54
C ILE A 118 -7.40 -4.04 29.39
N GLU A 119 -7.63 -4.27 30.69
CA GLU A 119 -7.90 -3.23 31.70
C GLU A 119 -6.62 -2.70 32.35
#